data_AF-A0A6M1RGL3-F1
#
_entry.id   AF-A0A6M1RGL3-F1
#
_cell.length_a   1.000
_cell.length_b   1.000
_cell.length_c   1.000
_cell.angle_alpha   90.00
_cell.angle_beta   90.00
_cell.angle_gamma   90.00
#
_symmetry.space_group_name_H-M   'P 1'
#
loop_
_entity.id
_entity.type
_entity.pdbx_description
1 polymer ?
#
loop_
_entity_poly.entity_id
_entity_poly.type
_entity_poly.pdbx_seq_one_letter_code
_entity_poly.pdbx_strand_id
1 'polypeptide(L)'
;MSQNKELMTNGMWANNPALVQLLGLCPLLAVSATVTNALGLGIATLLVLVGSNLTVSLVREYVPKEVRIPIFVMIIASLVTCVQLLMNAYAFGLYQSLGIFIPLIVTNCIIIGRAEAFASKNTPLPSVLDGFWMGMGMTAALVVLGAIREVLGNGTLFDGADRLLGDWAAGLRIEVFQFDSPFLLAMLPPGAFLAVGFLIAIKNVIDEKQAKKQPKEKAVIERVRITSTD
;
A
#
# COMPACT_ATOMS: atom_id res chain seq x y z
N MET A 1 -25.18 0.80 5.90
CA MET A 1 -24.48 -0.36 5.29
C MET A 1 -23.70 -0.04 4.01
N SER A 2 -23.75 1.19 3.45
CA SER A 2 -23.00 1.54 2.22
C SER A 2 -21.55 1.98 2.47
N GLN A 3 -21.29 2.72 3.56
CA GLN A 3 -20.01 3.40 3.78
C GLN A 3 -18.81 2.43 3.91
N ASN A 4 -18.96 1.31 4.63
CA ASN A 4 -17.88 0.32 4.77
C ASN A 4 -17.61 -0.44 3.47
N LYS A 5 -18.64 -0.69 2.66
CA LYS A 5 -18.49 -1.34 1.35
C LYS A 5 -17.78 -0.41 0.37
N GLU A 6 -18.14 0.88 0.33
CA GLU A 6 -17.43 1.87 -0.49
C GLU A 6 -15.96 2.02 -0.08
N LEU A 7 -15.66 2.08 1.22
CA LEU A 7 -14.27 2.16 1.70
C LEU A 7 -13.46 0.91 1.32
N MET A 8 -14.08 -0.27 1.42
CA MET A 8 -13.47 -1.54 1.03
C MET A 8 -13.21 -1.61 -0.49
N THR A 9 -14.21 -1.25 -1.31
CA THR A 9 -14.07 -1.26 -2.78
C THR A 9 -13.10 -0.20 -3.27
N ASN A 10 -13.07 0.97 -2.62
CA ASN A 10 -12.10 2.03 -2.92
C ASN A 10 -10.68 1.63 -2.53
N GLY A 11 -10.43 1.13 -1.31
CA GLY A 11 -9.09 0.78 -0.87
C GLY A 11 -8.45 -0.38 -1.64
N MET A 12 -9.25 -1.39 -2.03
CA MET A 12 -8.71 -2.57 -2.69
C MET A 12 -8.67 -2.48 -4.23
N TRP A 13 -9.66 -1.84 -4.88
CA TRP A 13 -9.78 -1.88 -6.35
C TRP A 13 -9.82 -0.49 -7.00
N ALA A 14 -10.78 0.36 -6.65
CA ALA A 14 -11.06 1.59 -7.40
C ALA A 14 -10.04 2.73 -7.13
N ASN A 15 -9.51 2.83 -5.91
CA ASN A 15 -8.55 3.85 -5.46
C ASN A 15 -7.33 3.19 -4.80
N ASN A 16 -6.84 2.07 -5.36
CA ASN A 16 -5.67 1.41 -4.80
C ASN A 16 -4.46 2.38 -4.80
N PRO A 17 -3.86 2.66 -3.63
CA PRO A 17 -2.83 3.69 -3.47
C PRO A 17 -1.60 3.46 -4.36
N ALA A 18 -1.23 2.20 -4.60
CA ALA A 18 -0.06 1.85 -5.40
C ALA A 18 -0.32 1.93 -6.92
N LEU A 19 -1.50 1.48 -7.37
CA LEU A 19 -1.80 1.29 -8.80
C LEU A 19 -2.53 2.48 -9.44
N VAL A 20 -3.32 3.23 -8.66
CA VAL A 20 -4.14 4.35 -9.17
C VAL A 20 -3.58 5.68 -8.72
N GLN A 21 -3.17 5.77 -7.45
CA GLN A 21 -2.71 7.02 -6.87
C GLN A 21 -1.21 7.25 -7.05
N LEU A 22 -0.44 6.19 -7.31
CA LEU A 22 1.04 6.21 -7.36
C LEU A 22 1.67 6.77 -6.07
N LEU A 23 0.97 6.70 -4.94
CA LEU A 23 1.53 7.04 -3.63
C LEU A 23 2.16 5.80 -3.00
N GLY A 24 3.39 5.95 -2.51
CA GLY A 24 4.14 4.84 -1.89
C GLY A 24 5.13 4.14 -2.84
N LEU A 25 5.54 4.80 -3.93
CA LEU A 25 6.57 4.27 -4.83
C LEU A 25 7.91 4.03 -4.14
N CYS A 26 8.30 4.86 -3.17
CA CYS A 26 9.59 4.73 -2.47
C CYS A 26 9.79 3.37 -1.80
N PRO A 27 8.89 2.92 -0.89
CA PRO A 27 9.02 1.58 -0.30
C PRO A 27 8.77 0.47 -1.32
N LEU A 28 7.92 0.73 -2.31
CA LEU A 28 7.55 -0.24 -3.33
C LEU A 28 8.73 -0.58 -4.25
N LEU A 29 9.53 0.39 -4.67
CA LEU A 29 10.70 0.14 -5.51
C LEU A 29 11.88 -0.46 -4.71
N ALA A 30 12.05 -0.03 -3.46
CA ALA A 30 13.18 -0.42 -2.62
C ALA A 30 13.06 -1.85 -2.05
N VAL A 31 11.86 -2.30 -1.67
CA VAL A 31 11.71 -3.51 -0.83
C VAL A 31 10.94 -4.65 -1.54
N SER A 32 10.42 -4.43 -2.74
CA SER A 32 9.73 -5.49 -3.52
C SER A 32 10.66 -6.48 -4.24
N ALA A 33 11.92 -6.61 -3.82
CA ALA A 33 12.82 -7.62 -4.39
C ALA A 33 12.43 -9.05 -3.99
N THR A 34 11.87 -9.23 -2.79
CA THR A 34 11.36 -10.51 -2.30
C THR A 34 9.97 -10.36 -1.67
N VAL A 35 9.16 -11.40 -1.76
CA VAL A 35 7.81 -11.51 -1.17
C VAL A 35 7.86 -11.37 0.33
N THR A 36 8.85 -11.98 0.98
CA THR A 36 9.01 -11.98 2.44
C THR A 36 9.25 -10.58 2.99
N ASN A 37 10.16 -9.82 2.36
CA ASN A 37 10.43 -8.43 2.73
C ASN A 37 9.26 -7.51 2.39
N ALA A 38 8.63 -7.73 1.22
CA ALA A 38 7.46 -6.97 0.79
C ALA A 38 6.26 -7.15 1.75
N LEU A 39 6.03 -8.39 2.21
CA LEU A 39 4.98 -8.71 3.17
C LEU A 39 5.30 -8.14 4.55
N GLY A 40 6.53 -8.28 5.02
CA GLY A 40 6.99 -7.72 6.30
C GLY A 40 6.82 -6.19 6.36
N LEU A 41 7.31 -5.49 5.34
CA LEU A 41 7.16 -4.05 5.24
C LEU A 41 5.68 -3.65 5.07
N GLY A 42 4.93 -4.39 4.26
CA GLY A 42 3.51 -4.16 4.03
C GLY A 42 2.70 -4.21 5.33
N ILE A 43 2.90 -5.24 6.16
CA ILE A 43 2.23 -5.36 7.46
C ILE A 43 2.66 -4.24 8.41
N ALA A 44 3.96 -3.92 8.47
CA ALA A 44 4.45 -2.82 9.29
C ALA A 44 3.81 -1.48 8.89
N THR A 45 3.75 -1.18 7.59
CA THR A 45 3.09 0.04 7.08
C THR A 45 1.59 0.06 7.34
N LEU A 46 0.91 -1.08 7.28
CA LEU A 46 -0.52 -1.18 7.61
C LEU A 46 -0.77 -0.82 9.07
N LEU A 47 0.01 -1.38 9.99
CA LEU A 47 -0.10 -1.07 11.42
C LEU A 47 0.15 0.41 11.70
N VAL A 48 1.19 0.99 11.09
CA VAL A 48 1.49 2.43 11.23
C VAL A 48 0.36 3.27 10.64
N LEU A 49 -0.17 2.93 9.47
CA LEU A 49 -1.23 3.69 8.81
C LEU A 49 -2.54 3.71 9.63
N VAL A 50 -2.92 2.56 10.19
CA VAL A 50 -4.08 2.47 11.08
C VAL A 50 -3.86 3.28 12.36
N GLY A 51 -2.70 3.12 13.00
CA GLY A 51 -2.35 3.84 14.23
C GLY A 51 -2.25 5.35 14.03
N SER A 52 -1.66 5.79 12.90
CA SER A 52 -1.52 7.21 12.58
C SER A 52 -2.88 7.82 12.28
N ASN A 53 -3.75 7.15 11.52
CA ASN A 53 -5.09 7.66 11.23
C ASN A 53 -5.94 7.76 12.50
N LEU A 54 -5.85 6.78 13.40
CA LEU A 54 -6.51 6.85 14.71
C LEU A 54 -6.01 8.06 15.51
N THR A 55 -4.70 8.19 15.66
CA THR A 55 -4.09 9.23 16.49
C THR A 55 -4.36 10.62 15.93
N VAL A 56 -4.20 10.81 14.62
CA VAL A 56 -4.46 12.09 13.94
C VAL A 56 -5.93 12.49 14.06
N SER A 57 -6.87 11.55 13.92
CA SER A 57 -8.30 11.84 14.06
C SER A 57 -8.70 12.27 15.48
N LEU A 58 -7.98 11.82 16.51
CA LEU A 58 -8.20 12.22 17.90
C LEU A 58 -7.59 13.59 18.21
N VAL A 59 -6.41 13.87 17.66
CA VAL A 59 -5.65 15.10 17.97
C VAL A 59 -6.06 16.28 17.07
N ARG A 60 -6.83 16.04 15.99
CA ARG A 60 -7.18 17.02 14.95
C ARG A 60 -7.71 18.37 15.45
N GLU A 61 -8.42 18.41 16.58
CA GLU A 61 -9.03 19.64 17.12
C GLU A 61 -8.00 20.54 17.82
N TYR A 62 -6.88 19.98 18.25
CA TYR A 62 -5.79 20.69 18.91
C TYR A 62 -4.69 21.14 17.94
N VAL A 63 -4.77 20.77 16.66
CA VAL A 63 -3.72 21.02 15.67
C VAL A 63 -3.99 22.32 14.91
N PRO A 64 -3.14 23.36 15.07
CA PRO A 64 -3.24 24.57 14.26
C PRO A 64 -2.94 24.28 12.79
N LYS A 65 -3.64 24.96 11.89
CA LYS A 65 -3.61 24.67 10.44
C LYS A 65 -2.25 24.95 9.82
N GLU A 66 -1.50 25.92 10.34
CA GLU A 66 -0.22 26.35 9.78
C GLU A 66 0.89 25.30 9.91
N VAL A 67 0.86 24.46 10.96
CA VAL A 67 1.92 23.50 11.27
C VAL A 67 1.43 22.05 11.32
N ARG A 68 0.34 21.75 10.61
CA ARG A 68 -0.29 20.42 10.63
C ARG A 68 0.60 19.29 10.10
N ILE A 69 1.31 19.53 8.99
CA ILE A 69 2.11 18.49 8.31
C ILE A 69 3.29 18.07 9.21
N PRO A 70 4.09 18.99 9.78
CA PRO A 70 5.12 18.63 10.75
C PRO A 70 4.59 17.83 11.96
N ILE A 71 3.44 18.22 12.51
CA ILE A 71 2.84 17.51 13.65
C ILE A 71 2.44 16.09 13.26
N PHE A 72 1.83 15.89 12.09
CA PHE A 72 1.47 14.55 11.62
C PHE A 72 2.70 13.69 11.38
N VAL A 73 3.76 14.24 10.80
CA VAL A 73 5.03 13.53 10.60
C VAL A 73 5.65 13.13 11.93
N MET A 74 5.60 13.98 12.96
CA MET A 74 6.09 13.65 14.31
C MET A 74 5.30 12.49 14.96
N ILE A 75 3.97 12.48 14.80
CA ILE A 75 3.11 11.38 15.27
C ILE A 75 3.41 10.08 14.53
N ILE A 76 3.60 10.15 13.21
CA ILE A 76 3.95 8.97 12.40
C ILE A 76 5.35 8.46 12.81
N ALA A 77 6.32 9.35 13.00
CA ALA A 77 7.68 8.99 13.39
C ALA A 77 7.71 8.25 14.73
N SER A 78 6.98 8.72 15.74
CA SER A 78 6.92 8.03 17.04
C SER A 78 6.31 6.64 16.93
N LEU A 79 5.23 6.48 16.15
CA LEU A 79 4.62 5.17 15.89
C LEU A 79 5.56 4.23 15.13
N VAL A 80 6.28 4.74 14.13
CA VAL A 80 7.28 3.97 13.39
C VAL A 80 8.42 3.53 14.32
N THR A 81 8.88 4.38 15.23
CA THR A 81 9.89 4.00 16.23
C THR A 81 9.37 2.90 17.17
N CYS A 82 8.11 2.95 17.59
CA CYS A 82 7.52 1.86 18.36
C CYS A 82 7.51 0.53 17.57
N VAL A 83 7.13 0.57 16.29
CA VAL A 83 7.16 -0.62 15.41
C VAL A 83 8.59 -1.11 15.19
N GLN A 84 9.55 -0.20 15.06
CA GLN A 84 10.97 -0.53 14.92
C GLN A 84 11.48 -1.33 16.12
N LEU A 85 11.17 -0.89 17.34
CA LEU A 85 11.55 -1.58 18.57
C LEU A 85 10.87 -2.94 18.70
N LEU A 86 9.59 -3.02 18.30
CA LEU A 86 8.82 -4.27 18.32
C LEU A 86 9.39 -5.29 17.31
N MET A 87 9.77 -4.85 16.11
CA MET A 87 10.45 -5.70 15.12
C MET A 87 11.80 -6.19 15.62
N ASN A 88 12.59 -5.34 16.28
CA ASN A 88 13.87 -5.75 16.87
C ASN A 88 13.69 -6.84 17.95
N ALA A 89 12.61 -6.77 18.72
CA ALA A 89 12.32 -7.74 19.78
C ALA A 89 11.78 -9.09 19.26
N TYR A 90 10.87 -9.08 18.29
CA TYR A 90 10.14 -10.29 17.86
C TYR A 90 10.56 -10.85 16.49
N ALA A 91 11.15 -10.02 15.62
CA ALA A 91 11.43 -10.36 14.22
C ALA A 91 12.84 -9.88 13.80
N PHE A 92 13.86 -10.30 14.55
CA PHE A 92 15.24 -9.82 14.38
C PHE A 92 15.82 -10.07 12.98
N GLY A 93 15.46 -11.20 12.34
CA GLY A 93 15.86 -11.48 10.95
C GLY A 93 15.31 -10.45 9.96
N LEU A 94 14.04 -10.04 10.14
CA LEU A 94 13.43 -8.98 9.35
C LEU A 94 14.04 -7.61 9.68
N TYR A 95 14.34 -7.36 10.95
CA TYR A 95 14.98 -6.11 11.39
C TYR A 95 16.37 -5.91 10.74
N GLN A 96 17.18 -6.97 10.61
CA GLN A 96 18.48 -6.87 9.93
C GLN A 96 18.35 -6.49 8.45
N SER A 97 17.33 -6.98 7.74
CA SER A 97 17.11 -6.68 6.32
C SER A 97 16.36 -5.38 6.09
N LEU A 98 15.33 -5.09 6.89
CA LEU A 98 14.45 -3.92 6.73
C LEU A 98 14.90 -2.71 7.54
N GLY A 99 15.85 -2.84 8.47
CA GLY A 99 16.20 -1.78 9.43
C GLY A 99 16.49 -0.43 8.78
N ILE A 100 17.18 -0.41 7.64
CA ILE A 100 17.47 0.82 6.88
C ILE A 100 16.26 1.38 6.13
N PHE A 101 15.25 0.54 5.86
CA PHE A 101 14.02 0.89 5.17
C PHE A 101 12.89 1.33 6.12
N ILE A 102 13.02 1.11 7.43
CA ILE A 102 12.03 1.56 8.43
C ILE A 102 11.81 3.09 8.38
N PRO A 103 12.85 3.94 8.24
CA PRO A 103 12.65 5.38 8.03
C PRO A 103 11.85 5.74 6.78
N LEU A 104 11.84 4.89 5.73
CA LEU A 104 11.01 5.11 4.53
C LEU A 104 9.51 4.99 4.83
N ILE A 105 9.13 4.37 5.95
CA ILE A 105 7.73 4.33 6.40
C ILE A 105 7.30 5.74 6.83
N VAL A 106 8.15 6.47 7.55
CA VAL A 106 7.85 7.83 8.03
C VAL A 106 7.60 8.79 6.87
N THR A 107 8.42 8.69 5.83
CA THR A 107 8.34 9.54 4.63
C THR A 107 7.40 8.97 3.56
N ASN A 108 6.65 7.91 3.87
CA ASN A 108 5.74 7.31 2.90
C ASN A 108 4.56 8.23 2.62
N CYS A 109 4.44 8.64 1.36
CA CYS A 109 3.41 9.57 0.89
C CYS A 109 1.99 9.05 1.16
N ILE A 110 1.75 7.73 1.16
CA ILE A 110 0.43 7.18 1.47
C ILE A 110 0.01 7.54 2.91
N ILE A 111 0.93 7.47 3.87
CA ILE A 111 0.61 7.66 5.30
C ILE A 111 0.30 9.11 5.56
N ILE A 112 1.15 10.02 5.07
CA ILE A 112 0.94 11.47 5.18
C ILE A 112 -0.32 11.87 4.42
N GLY A 113 -0.50 11.38 3.19
CA GLY A 113 -1.63 11.72 2.33
C GLY A 113 -2.98 11.30 2.91
N ARG A 114 -3.09 10.10 3.51
CA ARG A 114 -4.33 9.67 4.17
C ARG A 114 -4.57 10.36 5.51
N ALA A 115 -3.50 10.58 6.29
CA ALA A 115 -3.60 11.34 7.53
C ALA A 115 -4.15 12.76 7.27
N GLU A 116 -3.66 13.41 6.22
CA GLU A 116 -4.11 14.75 5.85
C GLU A 116 -5.49 14.75 5.18
N ALA A 117 -5.69 13.95 4.14
CA ALA A 117 -6.90 14.01 3.31
C ALA A 117 -8.13 13.43 4.02
N PHE A 118 -7.95 12.39 4.85
CA PHE A 118 -9.05 11.65 5.47
C PHE A 118 -9.08 11.79 7.00
N ALA A 119 -8.01 11.41 7.70
CA ALA A 119 -8.03 11.33 9.16
C ALA A 119 -8.27 12.70 9.83
N SER A 120 -7.75 13.77 9.24
CA SER A 120 -7.91 15.12 9.78
C SER A 120 -9.33 15.70 9.66
N LYS A 121 -10.18 15.10 8.83
CA LYS A 121 -11.55 15.58 8.53
C LYS A 121 -12.64 14.65 9.05
N ASN A 122 -12.31 13.39 9.32
CA ASN A 122 -13.26 12.34 9.71
C ASN A 122 -13.11 11.91 11.17
N THR A 123 -14.14 11.27 11.71
CA THR A 123 -14.11 10.73 13.08
C THR A 123 -13.16 9.51 13.18
N PRO A 124 -12.80 9.07 14.41
CA PRO A 124 -11.81 8.02 14.59
C PRO A 124 -12.16 6.66 13.98
N LEU A 125 -13.41 6.22 14.16
CA LEU A 125 -13.94 4.96 13.63
C LEU A 125 -13.78 4.83 12.10
N PRO A 126 -14.30 5.75 11.27
CA PRO A 126 -14.11 5.66 9.82
C PRO A 126 -12.65 5.84 9.39
N SER A 127 -11.85 6.60 10.16
CA SER A 127 -10.43 6.84 9.84
C SER A 127 -9.56 5.60 10.04
N VAL A 128 -9.87 4.80 11.06
CA VAL A 128 -9.26 3.47 11.27
C VAL A 128 -9.61 2.53 10.13
N LEU A 129 -10.89 2.45 9.75
CA LEU A 129 -11.34 1.60 8.65
C LEU A 129 -10.68 2.00 7.32
N ASP A 130 -10.56 3.30 7.06
CA ASP A 130 -9.86 3.82 5.90
C ASP A 130 -8.37 3.39 5.89
N GLY A 131 -7.68 3.59 7.01
CA GLY A 131 -6.28 3.19 7.15
C GLY A 131 -6.09 1.69 6.95
N PHE A 132 -7.03 0.87 7.44
CA PHE A 132 -6.97 -0.57 7.30
C PHE A 132 -7.15 -1.02 5.84
N TRP A 133 -8.18 -0.51 5.14
CA TRP A 133 -8.43 -0.88 3.74
C TRP A 133 -7.35 -0.37 2.79
N MET A 134 -6.88 0.87 2.98
CA MET A 134 -5.80 1.44 2.17
C MET A 134 -4.47 0.74 2.45
N GLY A 135 -4.19 0.40 3.71
CA GLY A 135 -3.00 -0.34 4.11
C GLY A 135 -3.00 -1.74 3.50
N MET A 136 -4.13 -2.45 3.58
CA MET A 136 -4.28 -3.78 2.97
C MET A 136 -4.11 -3.73 1.44
N GLY A 137 -4.62 -2.69 0.78
CA GLY A 137 -4.40 -2.46 -0.66
C GLY A 137 -2.92 -2.28 -1.01
N MET A 138 -2.17 -1.52 -0.19
CA MET A 138 -0.74 -1.33 -0.35
C MET A 138 0.04 -2.63 -0.09
N THR A 139 -0.29 -3.37 0.98
CA THR A 139 0.33 -4.67 1.29
C THR A 139 0.11 -5.66 0.15
N ALA A 140 -1.12 -5.74 -0.38
CA ALA A 140 -1.44 -6.62 -1.50
C ALA A 140 -0.64 -6.25 -2.76
N ALA A 141 -0.53 -4.96 -3.07
CA ALA A 141 0.28 -4.49 -4.21
C ALA A 141 1.77 -4.84 -4.04
N LEU A 142 2.32 -4.65 -2.83
CA LEU A 142 3.71 -5.01 -2.51
C LEU A 142 3.95 -6.51 -2.65
N VAL A 143 3.05 -7.35 -2.14
CA VAL A 143 3.16 -8.81 -2.20
C VAL A 143 3.07 -9.30 -3.66
N VAL A 144 2.12 -8.78 -4.44
CA VAL A 144 1.98 -9.14 -5.86
C VAL A 144 3.24 -8.74 -6.64
N LEU A 145 3.74 -7.52 -6.42
CA LEU A 145 4.95 -7.05 -7.09
C LEU A 145 6.19 -7.84 -6.66
N GLY A 146 6.32 -8.12 -5.36
CA GLY A 146 7.38 -8.97 -4.81
C GLY A 146 7.35 -10.36 -5.42
N ALA A 147 6.17 -10.95 -5.57
CA ALA A 147 6.01 -12.27 -6.18
C ALA A 147 6.43 -12.27 -7.66
N ILE A 148 5.98 -11.28 -8.43
CA ILE A 148 6.37 -11.14 -9.84
C ILE A 148 7.90 -10.97 -9.96
N ARG A 149 8.50 -10.11 -9.12
CA ARG A 149 9.94 -9.81 -9.18
C ARG A 149 10.79 -10.99 -8.71
N GLU A 150 10.35 -11.72 -7.70
CA GLU A 150 11.06 -12.91 -7.19
C GLU A 150 11.03 -14.04 -8.21
N VAL A 151 9.88 -14.30 -8.83
CA VAL A 151 9.73 -15.31 -9.90
C VAL A 151 10.57 -14.94 -11.13
N LEU A 152 10.57 -13.67 -11.55
CA LEU A 152 11.33 -13.21 -12.71
C LEU A 152 12.84 -13.11 -12.45
N GLY A 153 13.25 -12.87 -11.19
CA GLY A 153 14.65 -12.69 -10.82
C GLY A 153 15.36 -14.01 -10.49
N ASN A 154 14.76 -14.81 -9.61
CA ASN A 154 15.37 -16.02 -9.04
C ASN A 154 14.70 -17.33 -9.50
N GLY A 155 13.52 -17.29 -10.14
CA GLY A 155 12.78 -18.50 -10.55
C GLY A 155 12.16 -19.29 -9.39
N THR A 156 12.25 -18.77 -8.17
CA THR A 156 11.72 -19.33 -6.93
C THR A 156 10.49 -18.56 -6.45
N LEU A 157 9.57 -19.24 -5.78
CA LEU A 157 8.46 -18.63 -5.05
C LEU A 157 8.68 -18.89 -3.54
N PHE A 158 8.67 -17.83 -2.73
CA PHE A 158 8.86 -17.86 -1.26
C PHE A 158 10.30 -18.12 -0.78
N ASP A 159 11.30 -17.55 -1.47
CA ASP A 159 12.68 -17.58 -1.02
C ASP A 159 12.84 -16.75 0.29
N GLY A 160 13.27 -17.42 1.36
CA GLY A 160 13.41 -16.82 2.69
C GLY A 160 12.16 -16.89 3.59
N ALA A 161 11.12 -17.64 3.23
CA ALA A 161 9.97 -17.90 4.13
C ALA A 161 10.41 -18.55 5.46
N ASP A 162 11.53 -19.28 5.41
CA ASP A 162 12.25 -19.86 6.54
C ASP A 162 12.58 -18.81 7.65
N ARG A 163 12.77 -17.54 7.27
CA ARG A 163 13.11 -16.45 8.22
C ARG A 163 11.89 -15.79 8.87
N LEU A 164 10.67 -16.07 8.39
CA LEU A 164 9.45 -15.36 8.77
C LEU A 164 8.43 -16.25 9.51
N LEU A 165 8.43 -17.56 9.24
CA LEU A 165 7.40 -18.50 9.74
C LEU A 165 7.96 -19.74 10.46
N GLY A 166 9.29 -19.83 10.64
CA GLY A 166 9.96 -20.99 11.25
C GLY A 166 10.05 -22.21 10.32
N ASP A 167 10.58 -23.33 10.83
CA ASP A 167 10.91 -24.56 10.07
C ASP A 167 9.74 -25.20 9.30
N TRP A 168 8.49 -24.80 9.58
CA TRP A 168 7.30 -25.23 8.82
C TRP A 168 7.22 -24.57 7.42
N ALA A 169 7.75 -23.35 7.23
CA ALA A 169 7.68 -22.66 5.95
C ALA A 169 8.71 -23.13 4.90
N ALA A 170 9.62 -24.03 5.29
CA ALA A 170 10.52 -24.73 4.35
C ALA A 170 9.75 -25.54 3.29
N GLY A 171 8.52 -25.96 3.58
CA GLY A 171 7.66 -26.70 2.66
C GLY A 171 6.92 -25.85 1.62
N LEU A 172 7.01 -24.51 1.68
CA LEU A 172 6.34 -23.60 0.74
C LEU A 172 7.25 -23.13 -0.41
N ARG A 173 8.48 -23.65 -0.49
CA ARG A 173 9.37 -23.43 -1.64
C ARG A 173 8.79 -24.17 -2.84
N ILE A 174 8.19 -23.42 -3.75
CA ILE A 174 7.83 -23.92 -5.08
C ILE A 174 8.93 -23.42 -6.01
N GLU A 175 9.90 -24.29 -6.30
CA GLU A 175 10.88 -24.09 -7.37
C GLU A 175 10.16 -24.28 -8.71
N VAL A 176 9.82 -23.19 -9.40
CA VAL A 176 9.07 -23.27 -10.67
C VAL A 176 10.02 -23.35 -11.86
N PHE A 177 11.19 -22.67 -11.85
CA PHE A 177 12.16 -22.74 -12.96
C PHE A 177 13.61 -22.44 -12.53
N GLN A 178 14.57 -23.30 -12.91
CA GLN A 178 16.00 -22.99 -12.87
C GLN A 178 16.38 -22.14 -14.10
N PHE A 179 16.52 -20.83 -13.95
CA PHE A 179 17.28 -20.03 -14.91
C PHE A 179 18.74 -19.97 -14.45
N ASP A 180 19.65 -20.48 -15.28
CA ASP A 180 21.11 -20.56 -15.06
C ASP A 180 21.83 -19.19 -15.00
N SER A 181 21.07 -18.09 -15.11
CA SER A 181 21.56 -16.73 -14.94
C SER A 181 20.46 -15.86 -14.31
N PRO A 182 20.64 -15.36 -13.07
CA PRO A 182 19.67 -14.47 -12.46
C PRO A 182 19.50 -13.26 -13.36
N PHE A 183 18.27 -12.98 -13.79
CA PHE A 183 17.98 -11.83 -14.64
C PHE A 183 18.10 -10.57 -13.79
N LEU A 184 19.34 -10.08 -13.65
CA LEU A 184 19.73 -8.94 -12.81
C LEU A 184 18.84 -7.70 -13.04
N LEU A 185 18.33 -7.53 -14.26
CA LEU A 185 17.41 -6.45 -14.60
C LEU A 185 16.08 -6.49 -13.82
N ALA A 186 15.58 -7.68 -13.44
CA ALA A 186 14.34 -7.85 -12.67
C ALA A 186 14.53 -7.54 -11.16
N MET A 187 15.73 -7.75 -10.64
CA MET A 187 16.11 -7.46 -9.26
C MET A 187 16.41 -5.97 -9.03
N LEU A 188 16.82 -5.23 -10.05
CA LEU A 188 17.11 -3.80 -9.95
C LEU A 188 15.83 -2.92 -10.01
N PRO A 189 15.88 -1.66 -9.50
CA PRO A 189 14.77 -0.70 -9.59
C PRO A 189 14.08 -0.57 -10.95
N PRO A 190 14.78 -0.56 -12.11
CA PRO A 190 14.13 -0.62 -13.44
C PRO A 190 13.15 -1.77 -13.63
N GLY A 191 13.45 -2.96 -13.09
CA GLY A 191 12.53 -4.11 -13.13
C GLY A 191 11.23 -3.86 -12.36
N ALA A 192 11.31 -3.15 -11.24
CA ALA A 192 10.15 -2.75 -10.45
C ALA A 192 9.25 -1.76 -11.22
N PHE A 193 9.84 -0.78 -11.91
CA PHE A 193 9.08 0.16 -12.73
C PHE A 193 8.36 -0.53 -13.89
N LEU A 194 9.04 -1.46 -14.58
CA LEU A 194 8.43 -2.23 -15.66
C LEU A 194 7.27 -3.11 -15.14
N ALA A 195 7.47 -3.82 -14.03
CA ALA A 195 6.44 -4.67 -13.44
C ALA A 195 5.22 -3.86 -12.97
N VAL A 196 5.44 -2.69 -12.34
CA VAL A 196 4.35 -1.77 -11.98
C VAL A 196 3.64 -1.26 -13.24
N GLY A 197 4.36 -0.88 -14.28
CA GLY A 197 3.78 -0.44 -15.56
C GLY A 197 2.88 -1.50 -16.19
N PHE A 198 3.33 -2.76 -16.21
CA PHE A 198 2.49 -3.88 -16.70
C PHE A 198 1.28 -4.13 -15.80
N LEU A 199 1.42 -4.06 -14.48
CA LEU A 199 0.28 -4.18 -13.56
C LEU A 199 -0.76 -3.09 -13.78
N ILE A 200 -0.34 -1.84 -13.99
CA ILE A 200 -1.24 -0.72 -14.31
C ILE A 200 -1.93 -0.96 -15.66
N ALA A 201 -1.20 -1.41 -16.68
CA ALA A 201 -1.77 -1.71 -17.99
C ALA A 201 -2.84 -2.83 -17.91
N ILE A 202 -2.55 -3.91 -17.19
CA ILE A 202 -3.51 -5.01 -16.97
C ILE A 202 -4.74 -4.50 -16.22
N LYS A 203 -4.56 -3.71 -15.16
CA LYS A 203 -5.65 -3.12 -14.38
C LYS A 203 -6.54 -2.24 -15.26
N ASN A 204 -5.96 -1.37 -16.08
CA ASN A 204 -6.71 -0.51 -17.00
C ASN A 204 -7.53 -1.30 -18.02
N VAL A 205 -6.98 -2.39 -18.56
CA VAL A 205 -7.71 -3.28 -19.48
C VAL A 205 -8.86 -4.00 -18.77
N ILE A 206 -8.68 -4.43 -17.52
CA ILE A 206 -9.74 -5.07 -16.74
C ILE A 206 -10.84 -4.05 -16.42
N ASP A 207 -10.48 -2.84 -15.99
CA ASP A 207 -11.44 -1.78 -15.68
C ASP A 207 -12.23 -1.36 -16.92
N GLU A 208 -11.60 -1.26 -18.10
CA GLU A 208 -12.30 -0.97 -19.36
C GLU A 208 -13.29 -2.10 -19.74
N LYS A 209 -12.91 -3.37 -19.51
CA LYS A 209 -13.81 -4.52 -19.72
C LYS A 209 -14.98 -4.55 -18.73
N GLN A 210 -14.76 -4.14 -17.48
CA GLN A 210 -15.81 -4.04 -16.47
C GLN A 210 -16.76 -2.86 -16.75
N ALA A 211 -16.22 -1.72 -17.17
CA ALA A 211 -17.00 -0.56 -17.59
C ALA A 211 -17.87 -0.84 -18.83
N LYS A 212 -17.41 -1.72 -19.74
CA LYS A 212 -18.21 -2.20 -20.88
C LYS A 212 -19.30 -3.22 -20.48
N LYS A 213 -19.16 -3.91 -19.34
CA LYS A 213 -20.15 -4.87 -18.82
C LYS A 213 -21.22 -4.22 -17.93
N GLN A 214 -20.96 -3.06 -17.34
CA GLN A 214 -21.99 -2.29 -16.63
C GLN A 214 -22.88 -1.57 -17.65
N PRO A 215 -24.22 -1.71 -17.60
CA PRO A 215 -25.11 -0.93 -18.44
C PRO A 215 -24.86 0.55 -18.16
N LYS A 216 -24.54 1.34 -19.18
CA LYS A 216 -24.47 2.80 -19.06
C LYS A 216 -25.80 3.29 -18.51
N GLU A 217 -25.85 3.64 -17.23
CA GLU A 217 -26.97 4.38 -16.66
C GLU A 217 -27.04 5.69 -17.44
N LYS A 218 -28.14 5.88 -18.18
CA LYS A 218 -28.31 7.02 -19.07
C LYS A 218 -28.17 8.27 -18.22
N ALA A 219 -27.17 9.10 -18.54
CA ALA A 219 -27.07 10.44 -18.01
C ALA A 219 -28.43 11.11 -18.22
N VAL A 220 -29.17 11.31 -17.12
CA VAL A 220 -30.32 12.21 -17.12
C VAL A 220 -29.72 13.58 -17.34
N ILE A 221 -29.69 14.00 -18.61
CA ILE A 221 -29.42 15.38 -18.99
C ILE A 221 -30.59 16.17 -18.40
N GLU A 222 -30.41 16.66 -17.17
CA GLU A 222 -31.27 17.70 -16.61
C GLU A 222 -31.07 18.92 -17.52
N ARG A 223 -31.99 19.07 -18.49
CA ARG A 223 -32.06 20.27 -19.31
C ARG A 223 -32.37 21.42 -18.36
N VAL A 224 -31.33 22.12 -17.93
CA VAL A 224 -31.45 23.44 -17.29
C VAL A 224 -32.24 24.31 -18.26
N ARG A 225 -33.52 24.50 -17.95
CA ARG A 225 -34.42 25.36 -18.71
C ARG A 225 -34.01 26.80 -18.38
N ILE A 226 -33.12 27.36 -19.19
CA ILE A 226 -32.84 28.79 -19.20
C ILE A 226 -34.06 29.45 -19.87
N THR A 227 -35.13 29.68 -19.12
CA THR A 227 -36.11 30.70 -19.47
C THR A 227 -35.67 32.00 -18.83
N SER A 228 -34.73 32.65 -19.50
CA SER A 228 -34.61 34.11 -19.44
C SER A 228 -35.55 34.65 -20.51
N THR A 229 -36.70 35.15 -20.10
CA THR A 229 -37.58 35.98 -20.92
C THR A 229 -38.16 37.05 -20.01
N ASP A 230 -37.66 38.27 -20.25
CA ASP A 230 -38.17 39.61 -19.94
C ASP A 230 -38.43 40.01 -18.48
#